data_AF-A0A7Y9BME6-F1
#
_entry.id   AF-A0A7Y9BME6-F1
#
_cell.length_a   1.000
_cell.length_b   1.000
_cell.length_c   1.000
_cell.angle_alpha   90.00
_cell.angle_beta   90.00
_cell.angle_gamma   90.00
#
_symmetry.space_group_name_H-M   'P 1'
#
loop_
_entity.id
_entity.type
_entity.pdbx_description
1 polymer ?
#
loop_
_entity_poly.entity_id
_entity_poly.type
_entity_poly.pdbx_seq_one_letter_code
_entity_poly.pdbx_strand_id
1 'polypeptide(L)'
;MVTNGERAMVALLDGEDNPGEHLVDPRGESSSDGYVLSNGQVDSYADRDTVAFDVAGHAVAYFIEHGTWPAEVTVEGDCGQ
;
A
#
# COMPACT_ATOMS: atom_id res chain seq x y z
N MET A 1 3.68 -1.51 -5.40
CA MET A 1 3.74 -0.24 -4.66
C MET A 1 3.73 0.91 -5.65
N VAL A 2 2.96 1.95 -5.37
CA VAL A 2 2.93 3.24 -6.09
C VAL A 2 3.07 4.35 -5.06
N THR A 3 3.79 5.43 -5.37
CA THR A 3 4.05 6.52 -4.42
C THR A 3 3.95 7.89 -5.09
N ASN A 4 3.55 8.89 -4.30
CA ASN A 4 3.64 10.31 -4.64
C ASN A 4 4.85 11.01 -3.98
N GLY A 5 5.73 10.25 -3.30
CA GLY A 5 6.90 10.74 -2.58
C GLY A 5 6.69 11.02 -1.08
N GLU A 6 5.44 11.21 -0.63
CA GLU A 6 5.10 11.39 0.78
C GLU A 6 4.42 10.15 1.37
N ARG A 7 3.52 9.55 0.58
CA ARG A 7 2.76 8.36 0.91
C ARG A 7 2.86 7.33 -0.21
N ALA A 8 2.49 6.10 0.10
CA ALA A 8 2.48 5.01 -0.87
C ALA A 8 1.31 4.06 -0.67
N MET A 9 0.72 3.66 -1.79
CA MET A 9 -0.16 2.49 -1.89
C MET A 9 0.73 1.25 -2.01
N VAL A 10 0.62 0.34 -1.05
CA VAL A 10 1.36 -0.94 -1.05
C VAL A 10 0.35 -2.06 -1.04
N ALA A 11 0.32 -2.86 -2.11
CA ALA A 11 -0.52 -4.04 -2.23
C ALA A 11 0.32 -5.25 -2.67
N LEU A 12 0.00 -6.41 -2.10
CA LEU A 12 0.37 -7.73 -2.54
C LEU A 12 -0.81 -8.32 -3.32
N LEU A 13 -0.60 -8.58 -4.60
CA LEU A 13 -1.65 -9.05 -5.51
C LEU A 13 -1.76 -10.58 -5.43
N ASP A 14 -2.98 -11.10 -5.37
CA ASP A 14 -3.26 -12.55 -5.42
C ASP A 14 -3.86 -12.89 -6.80
N GLY A 15 -3.03 -12.79 -7.83
CA GLY A 15 -3.43 -12.94 -9.24
C GLY A 15 -3.53 -11.61 -10.00
N GLU A 16 -3.82 -11.69 -11.31
CA GLU A 16 -3.78 -10.52 -12.21
C GLU A 16 -4.82 -9.44 -11.88
N ASP A 17 -5.92 -9.79 -11.20
CA ASP A 17 -7.06 -8.87 -10.98
C ASP A 17 -7.57 -8.80 -9.53
N ASN A 18 -6.92 -9.47 -8.57
CA ASN A 18 -7.37 -9.46 -7.17
C ASN A 18 -6.37 -8.70 -6.28
N PRO A 19 -6.77 -7.57 -5.66
CA PRO A 19 -6.00 -6.97 -4.58
C PRO A 19 -6.07 -7.92 -3.38
N GLY A 20 -5.12 -8.84 -3.28
CA GLY A 20 -5.08 -9.82 -2.19
C GLY A 20 -5.00 -9.12 -0.85
N GLU A 21 -3.90 -8.43 -0.60
CA GLU A 21 -3.64 -7.70 0.64
C GLU A 21 -3.08 -6.31 0.33
N HIS A 22 -3.41 -5.31 1.14
CA HIS A 22 -2.80 -3.99 1.08
C HIS A 22 -2.57 -3.39 2.46
N LEU A 23 -1.53 -2.57 2.57
CA LEU A 23 -1.24 -1.85 3.80
C LEU A 23 -2.24 -0.71 3.98
N VAL A 24 -2.68 -0.51 5.22
CA VAL A 24 -3.60 0.58 5.57
C VAL A 24 -3.04 1.42 6.71
N ASP A 25 -3.37 2.71 6.68
CA ASP A 25 -3.17 3.66 7.78
C ASP A 25 -4.52 3.94 8.45
N PRO A 26 -4.83 3.32 9.60
CA PRO A 26 -6.11 3.51 10.27
C PRO A 26 -6.40 4.96 10.70
N ARG A 27 -5.39 5.84 10.66
CA ARG A 27 -5.49 7.26 11.02
C ARG A 27 -5.66 8.16 9.79
N GLY A 28 -5.62 7.61 8.59
CA GLY A 28 -5.85 8.35 7.35
C GLY A 28 -7.33 8.71 7.21
N GLU A 29 -7.66 10.00 7.29
CA GLU A 29 -9.04 10.50 7.17
C GLU A 29 -9.27 11.35 5.91
N SER A 30 -8.20 11.69 5.17
CA SER A 30 -8.24 12.52 3.97
C SER A 30 -7.91 11.68 2.72
N SER A 31 -7.64 12.35 1.60
CA SER A 31 -7.10 11.77 0.38
C SER A 31 -5.85 12.52 -0.07
N SER A 32 -4.89 11.79 -0.63
CA SER A 32 -3.68 12.33 -1.25
C SER A 32 -3.70 12.12 -2.76
N ASP A 33 -3.16 13.06 -3.52
CA ASP A 33 -3.03 13.00 -4.97
C ASP A 33 -1.56 12.80 -5.41
N GLY A 34 -1.31 12.85 -6.73
CA GLY A 34 0.05 12.83 -7.28
C GLY A 34 0.64 11.43 -7.49
N TYR A 35 -0.17 10.38 -7.46
CA TYR A 35 0.30 9.02 -7.71
C TYR A 35 0.38 8.77 -9.21
N VAL A 36 1.60 8.80 -9.76
CA VAL A 36 1.81 8.60 -11.20
C VAL A 36 1.95 7.11 -11.51
N LEU A 37 1.01 6.59 -12.29
CA LEU A 37 1.02 5.21 -12.78
C LEU A 37 1.89 5.06 -14.04
N SER A 38 2.21 3.82 -14.39
CA SER A 38 3.08 3.49 -15.54
C SER A 38 2.51 3.94 -16.89
N ASN A 39 1.19 4.10 -16.99
CA ASN A 39 0.50 4.64 -18.17
C ASN A 39 0.46 6.19 -18.20
N GLY A 40 1.09 6.86 -17.23
CA GLY A 40 1.10 8.32 -17.10
C GLY A 40 -0.16 8.90 -16.45
N GLN A 41 -1.12 8.06 -16.03
CA GLN A 41 -2.28 8.50 -15.25
C GLN A 41 -1.80 9.00 -13.88
N VAL A 42 -2.47 10.04 -13.38
CA VAL A 42 -2.24 10.58 -12.03
C VAL A 42 -3.48 10.30 -11.22
N ASP A 43 -3.34 9.48 -10.18
CA ASP A 43 -4.42 9.07 -9.30
C ASP A 43 -4.38 9.78 -7.95
N SER A 44 -5.53 9.72 -7.29
CA SER A 44 -5.70 10.07 -5.88
C SER A 44 -6.18 8.83 -5.12
N TYR A 45 -5.61 8.61 -3.93
CA TYR A 45 -6.00 7.54 -3.03
C TYR A 45 -6.45 8.13 -1.69
N ALA A 46 -7.32 7.39 -0.98
CA ALA A 46 -7.59 7.72 0.41
C ALA A 46 -6.30 7.55 1.23
N ASP A 47 -6.08 8.44 2.19
CA ASP A 47 -4.94 8.33 3.09
C ASP A 47 -5.01 7.04 3.90
N ARG A 48 -6.22 6.53 4.17
CA ARG A 48 -6.43 5.23 4.79
C ARG A 48 -5.84 4.07 3.99
N ASP A 49 -5.95 4.13 2.67
CA ASP A 49 -5.50 3.06 1.78
C ASP A 49 -4.01 3.21 1.41
N THR A 50 -3.33 4.19 2.01
CA THR A 50 -1.91 4.45 1.79
C THR A 50 -1.21 4.54 3.13
N VAL A 51 0.11 4.37 3.15
CA VAL A 51 0.93 4.56 4.34
C VAL A 51 2.02 5.59 4.06
N ALA A 52 2.62 6.15 5.10
CA ALA A 52 3.79 7.02 4.95
C ALA A 52 4.91 6.30 4.18
N PHE A 53 5.66 7.03 3.35
CA PHE A 53 6.63 6.44 2.43
C PHE A 53 7.76 5.67 3.14
N ASP A 54 8.20 6.14 4.31
CA ASP A 54 9.18 5.46 5.15
C ASP A 54 8.66 4.12 5.70
N VAL A 55 7.41 4.12 6.18
CA VAL A 55 6.71 2.89 6.63
C VAL A 55 6.57 1.91 5.47
N ALA A 56 6.18 2.38 4.28
CA ALA A 56 6.07 1.54 3.09
C ALA A 56 7.41 0.89 2.73
N GLY A 57 8.50 1.68 2.71
CA GLY A 57 9.83 1.20 2.41
C GLY A 57 10.30 0.14 3.42
N HIS A 58 10.08 0.38 4.71
CA HIS A 58 10.41 -0.59 5.75
C HIS A 58 9.61 -1.89 5.61
N ALA A 59 8.29 -1.79 5.41
CA ALA A 59 7.41 -2.93 5.29
C ALA A 59 7.76 -3.82 4.08
N VAL A 60 8.03 -3.21 2.92
CA VAL A 60 8.42 -3.96 1.72
C VAL A 60 9.78 -4.61 1.90
N ALA A 61 10.76 -3.92 2.51
CA ALA A 61 12.07 -4.52 2.78
C ALA A 61 11.95 -5.74 3.70
N TYR A 62 11.19 -5.60 4.80
CA TYR A 62 10.94 -6.71 5.72
C TYR A 62 10.22 -7.87 5.03
N PHE A 63 9.21 -7.60 4.20
CA PHE A 63 8.51 -8.64 3.44
C PHE A 63 9.44 -9.39 2.49
N ILE A 64 10.34 -8.70 1.79
CA ILE A 64 11.32 -9.33 0.89
C ILE A 64 12.25 -10.28 1.67
N GLU A 65 12.65 -9.89 2.89
CA GLU A 65 13.57 -10.67 3.72
C GLU A 65 12.90 -11.85 4.43
N HIS A 66 11.65 -11.68 4.88
CA HIS A 66 10.97 -12.62 5.77
C HIS A 66 9.77 -13.34 5.14
N GLY A 67 9.30 -12.88 3.98
CA GLY A 67 8.12 -13.43 3.30
C GLY A 67 6.78 -13.12 3.99
N THR A 68 6.76 -12.18 4.93
CA THR A 68 5.57 -11.79 5.69
C THR A 68 5.64 -10.31 6.08
N TRP A 69 4.49 -9.68 6.34
CA TRP A 69 4.44 -8.30 6.80
C TRP A 69 4.97 -8.16 8.22
N PRO A 70 5.62 -7.03 8.57
CA PRO A 70 6.04 -6.78 9.94
C PRO A 70 4.82 -6.57 10.85
N ALA A 71 4.92 -6.97 12.12
CA ALA A 71 3.78 -6.93 13.05
C ALA A 71 3.26 -5.51 13.39
N GLU A 72 4.03 -4.48 13.04
CA GLU A 72 3.72 -3.08 13.30
C GLU A 72 2.86 -2.41 12.22
N VAL A 73 2.69 -3.05 11.06
CA VAL A 73 1.80 -2.53 10.01
C VAL A 73 0.44 -3.20 10.06
N THR A 74 -0.57 -2.46 9.63
CA THR A 74 -1.93 -2.98 9.45
C THR A 74 -2.11 -3.36 7.98
N VAL A 75 -2.72 -4.52 7.75
CA VAL A 75 -2.99 -5.07 6.43
C VAL A 75 -4.49 -5.34 6.32
N GLU A 76 -5.14 -4.83 5.28
CA GLU A 76 -6.51 -5.21 4.91
C GLU A 76 -6.45 -6.04 3.61
N GLY A 77 -7.21 -7.13 3.54
CA GLY A 77 -7.22 -8.04 2.41
C GLY A 77 -8.38 -9.00 2.46
N ASP A 78 -8.78 -9.53 1.30
CA ASP A 78 -9.84 -10.53 1.22
C ASP A 78 -9.26 -11.87 1.67
N CYS A 79 -9.37 -12.16 2.97
CA CYS A 79 -9.11 -13.49 3.49
C CYS A 79 -10.25 -14.38 2.94
N GLY A 80 -10.02 -14.98 1.78
CA GLY A 80 -11.03 -15.67 0.98
C GLY A 80 -12.07 -16.41 1.82
N GLN A 81 -13.34 -16.03 1.66
CA GLN A 81 -14.47 -16.83 2.11
C GLN A 81 -14.81 -17.94 1.11
#